data_AF-A0A561P0X1-F1
#
_entry.id   AF-A0A561P0X1-F1
#
_cell.length_a   1.000
_cell.length_b   1.000
_cell.length_c   1.000
_cell.angle_alpha   90.00
_cell.angle_beta   90.00
_cell.angle_gamma   90.00
#
_symmetry.space_group_name_H-M   'P 1'
#
loop_
_entity.id
_entity.type
_entity.pdbx_description
1 polymer ?
#
loop_
_entity_poly.entity_id
_entity_poly.type
_entity_poly.pdbx_seq_one_letter_code
_entity_poly.pdbx_strand_id
1 'polypeptide(L)'
;MMITRKALLLLIFSLFLLACENRKDGLKDFNDPPEILLKDQRGGQATHQLTDSVKLSKPAFAFMPLIIHVNDANMNIRGITMATLSGDGYLQYIDQKITDTIAVTIPESGEGIYRYYPAHTGAVKVKFTVTDVFGLQDASTMQLYVFNNLPPVAALEVRYLGVADRYEYIFDGSGSYDADRSFGGVISSYIFYVNNVKVAETTTPANPYIFSSAGTYTVKLQVKDNDGDLSKELSLPPVVVQ
;
A
#
# COMPACT_ATOMS: atom_id res chain seq x y z
N MET A 1 20.04 -18.30 76.80
CA MET A 1 21.03 -18.32 75.70
C MET A 1 20.94 -16.97 74.99
N MET A 2 21.80 -16.00 75.34
CA MET A 2 21.75 -14.64 74.77
C MET A 2 22.43 -14.65 73.39
N ILE A 3 21.62 -14.53 72.33
CA ILE A 3 22.13 -14.33 70.97
C ILE A 3 22.75 -12.93 70.93
N THR A 4 24.05 -12.84 70.68
CA THR A 4 24.75 -11.56 70.61
C THR A 4 24.29 -10.77 69.39
N ARG A 5 24.27 -9.43 69.49
CA ARG A 5 23.79 -8.51 68.43
C ARG A 5 24.46 -8.77 67.07
N LYS A 6 25.74 -9.21 67.08
CA LYS A 6 26.49 -9.62 65.88
C LYS A 6 25.97 -10.92 65.27
N ALA A 7 25.60 -11.90 66.10
CA ALA A 7 25.00 -13.16 65.62
C ALA A 7 23.59 -12.95 65.06
N LEU A 8 22.80 -12.02 65.63
CA LEU A 8 21.49 -11.64 65.09
C LEU A 8 21.61 -10.91 63.73
N LEU A 9 22.59 -10.01 63.59
CA LEU A 9 22.89 -9.33 62.32
C LEU A 9 23.37 -10.28 61.22
N LEU A 10 24.21 -11.27 61.55
CA LEU A 10 24.62 -12.32 60.62
C LEU A 10 23.46 -13.23 60.21
N LEU A 11 22.54 -13.56 61.13
CA LEU A 11 21.35 -14.34 60.82
C LEU A 11 20.40 -13.57 59.89
N ILE A 12 20.15 -12.29 60.16
CA ILE A 12 19.30 -11.42 59.31
C ILE A 12 19.93 -11.23 57.92
N PHE A 13 21.26 -11.03 57.84
CA PHE A 13 21.95 -10.91 56.55
C PHE A 13 21.93 -12.23 55.75
N SER A 14 22.01 -13.38 56.43
CA SER A 14 21.84 -14.70 55.80
C SER A 14 20.42 -14.96 55.30
N LEU A 15 19.39 -14.44 55.99
CA LEU A 15 18.00 -14.47 55.52
C LEU A 15 17.77 -13.57 54.30
N PHE A 16 18.46 -12.42 54.20
CA PHE A 16 18.39 -11.56 53.00
C PHE A 16 19.08 -12.18 51.78
N LEU A 17 20.16 -12.93 51.97
CA LEU A 17 20.84 -13.65 50.88
C LEU A 17 20.03 -14.86 50.37
N LEU A 18 19.18 -15.46 51.22
CA LEU A 18 18.23 -16.51 50.82
C LEU A 18 16.92 -15.95 50.24
N ALA A 19 16.61 -14.68 50.47
CA ALA A 19 15.43 -14.01 49.92
C ALA A 19 15.62 -13.49 48.48
N CYS A 20 16.84 -13.55 47.95
CA CYS A 20 17.09 -13.49 46.50
C CYS A 20 16.99 -14.88 45.87
N GLU A 21 15.97 -15.65 46.25
CA GLU A 21 15.60 -16.82 45.48
C GLU A 21 14.98 -16.30 44.18
N ASN A 22 15.68 -16.49 43.06
CA ASN A 22 15.07 -16.43 41.73
C ASN A 22 13.97 -17.49 41.71
N ARG A 23 12.81 -17.19 42.29
CA ARG A 23 11.58 -17.92 42.00
C ARG A 23 11.44 -17.80 40.50
N LYS A 24 11.80 -18.87 39.79
CA LYS A 24 11.29 -19.09 38.45
C LYS A 24 9.81 -18.85 38.58
N ASP A 25 9.34 -17.77 37.98
CA ASP A 25 7.94 -17.44 37.98
C ASP A 25 7.25 -18.59 37.26
N GLY A 26 6.72 -19.54 38.02
CA GLY A 26 6.27 -20.84 37.49
C GLY A 26 5.16 -20.68 36.46
N LEU A 27 4.53 -19.50 36.40
CA LEU A 27 3.56 -19.11 35.40
C LEU A 27 4.18 -18.90 34.00
N LYS A 28 5.46 -18.53 33.93
CA LYS A 28 6.17 -18.33 32.66
C LYS A 28 6.34 -19.63 31.88
N ASP A 29 6.44 -20.76 32.59
CA ASP A 29 6.55 -22.09 31.97
C ASP A 29 5.19 -22.57 31.38
N PHE A 30 4.09 -21.86 31.66
CA PHE A 30 2.75 -22.09 31.07
C PHE A 30 2.34 -20.96 30.09
N ASN A 31 3.29 -20.10 29.70
CA ASN A 31 3.02 -19.00 28.80
C ASN A 31 3.18 -19.42 27.34
N ASP A 32 2.14 -19.26 26.54
CA ASP A 32 2.22 -19.35 25.08
C ASP A 32 2.61 -17.97 24.52
N PRO A 33 3.50 -17.90 23.51
CA PRO A 33 3.87 -16.62 22.90
C PRO A 33 2.69 -16.06 22.09
N PRO A 34 2.52 -14.73 22.07
CA PRO A 34 1.50 -14.10 21.23
C PRO A 34 1.90 -14.11 19.75
N GLU A 35 0.92 -14.00 18.86
CA GLU A 35 1.11 -13.83 17.42
C GLU A 35 0.33 -12.61 16.92
N ILE A 36 0.91 -11.86 15.99
CA ILE A 36 0.26 -10.75 15.30
C ILE A 36 0.34 -10.95 13.79
N LEU A 37 -0.80 -10.92 13.10
CA LEU A 37 -0.90 -11.02 11.65
C LEU A 37 -1.62 -9.81 11.07
N LEU A 38 -1.29 -9.47 9.83
CA LEU A 38 -1.91 -8.38 9.08
C LEU A 38 -2.66 -8.93 7.87
N LYS A 39 -3.81 -8.33 7.58
CA LYS A 39 -4.65 -8.69 6.44
C LYS A 39 -5.25 -7.45 5.80
N ASP A 40 -5.39 -7.43 4.48
CA ASP A 40 -6.20 -6.42 3.80
C ASP A 40 -7.69 -6.67 4.07
N GLN A 41 -8.43 -5.64 4.47
CA GLN A 41 -9.88 -5.74 4.68
C GLN A 41 -10.64 -6.10 3.41
N ARG A 42 -10.08 -5.80 2.23
CA ARG A 42 -10.66 -6.12 0.93
C ARG A 42 -10.58 -7.62 0.59
N GLY A 43 -9.74 -8.39 1.30
CA GLY A 43 -9.63 -9.84 1.12
C GLY A 43 -8.21 -10.36 1.33
N GLY A 44 -8.04 -11.67 1.14
CA GLY A 44 -6.75 -12.35 1.31
C GLY A 44 -6.54 -13.01 2.67
N GLN A 45 -5.35 -13.58 2.86
CA GLN A 45 -4.95 -14.28 4.08
C GLN A 45 -4.25 -13.33 5.05
N ALA A 46 -4.37 -13.64 6.35
CA ALA A 46 -3.57 -12.97 7.37
C ALA A 46 -2.12 -13.46 7.28
N THR A 47 -1.17 -12.53 7.29
CA THR A 47 0.26 -12.82 7.08
C THR A 47 1.14 -11.91 7.93
N HIS A 48 2.40 -12.30 8.14
CA HIS A 48 3.37 -11.42 8.81
C HIS A 48 3.86 -10.25 7.97
N GLN A 49 3.60 -10.26 6.66
CA GLN A 49 3.98 -9.19 5.76
C GLN A 49 2.85 -8.84 4.80
N LEU A 50 2.26 -7.67 5.02
CA LEU A 50 1.27 -7.08 4.12
C LEU A 50 1.96 -6.11 3.16
N THR A 51 1.83 -6.32 1.85
CA THR A 51 2.41 -5.45 0.82
C THR A 51 1.33 -4.94 -0.10
N ASP A 52 1.26 -3.63 -0.30
CA ASP A 52 0.23 -3.00 -1.16
C ASP A 52 0.69 -1.63 -1.71
N SER A 53 -0.21 -0.91 -2.36
CA SER A 53 -0.01 0.45 -2.88
C SER A 53 -1.18 1.37 -2.52
N VAL A 54 -0.91 2.68 -2.46
CA VAL A 54 -1.89 3.72 -2.11
C VAL A 54 -1.74 4.91 -3.05
N LYS A 55 -2.85 5.35 -3.69
CA LYS A 55 -2.90 6.58 -4.48
C LYS A 55 -3.29 7.75 -3.58
N LEU A 56 -2.32 8.58 -3.20
CA LEU A 56 -2.47 9.64 -2.21
C LEU A 56 -3.28 10.83 -2.73
N SER A 57 -3.18 11.12 -4.04
CA SER A 57 -3.88 12.23 -4.70
C SER A 57 -5.41 12.06 -4.74
N LYS A 58 -5.93 10.84 -4.52
CA LYS A 58 -7.35 10.51 -4.65
C LYS A 58 -7.92 10.12 -3.28
N PRO A 59 -8.75 10.96 -2.63
CA PRO A 59 -9.21 10.74 -1.25
C PRO A 59 -9.87 9.38 -0.98
N ALA A 60 -10.59 8.83 -1.96
CA ALA A 60 -11.21 7.50 -1.86
C ALA A 60 -10.19 6.34 -1.75
N PHE A 61 -8.95 6.57 -2.19
CA PHE A 61 -7.87 5.58 -2.20
C PHE A 61 -6.66 6.01 -1.35
N ALA A 62 -6.74 7.15 -0.64
CA ALA A 62 -5.64 7.74 0.12
C ALA A 62 -5.41 7.07 1.49
N PHE A 63 -5.73 5.77 1.61
CA PHE A 63 -5.51 4.97 2.82
C PHE A 63 -5.44 3.47 2.48
N MET A 64 -4.77 2.72 3.35
CA MET A 64 -4.78 1.26 3.34
C MET A 64 -5.74 0.74 4.43
N PRO A 65 -6.87 0.10 4.09
CA PRO A 65 -7.71 -0.56 5.08
C PRO A 65 -7.10 -1.92 5.47
N LEU A 66 -6.86 -2.15 6.76
CA LEU A 66 -6.21 -3.36 7.25
C LEU A 66 -6.87 -3.92 8.50
N ILE A 67 -6.84 -5.24 8.63
CA ILE A 67 -7.17 -5.96 9.85
C ILE A 67 -5.84 -6.32 10.53
N ILE A 68 -5.73 -5.97 11.81
CA ILE A 68 -4.69 -6.48 12.69
C ILE A 68 -5.32 -7.59 13.50
N HIS A 69 -4.82 -8.80 13.32
CA HIS A 69 -5.27 -10.01 14.01
C HIS A 69 -4.22 -10.36 15.06
N VAL A 70 -4.64 -10.54 16.30
CA VAL A 70 -3.80 -10.96 17.42
C VAL A 70 -4.32 -12.28 17.96
N ASN A 71 -3.47 -13.30 17.96
CA ASN A 71 -3.72 -14.59 18.55
C ASN A 71 -2.91 -14.74 19.82
N ASP A 72 -3.60 -15.13 20.90
CA ASP A 72 -2.95 -15.37 22.18
C ASP A 72 -3.79 -16.36 23.00
N ALA A 73 -3.24 -17.56 23.23
CA ALA A 73 -4.01 -18.68 23.77
C ALA A 73 -4.40 -18.48 25.24
N ASN A 74 -3.58 -17.74 26.00
CA ASN A 74 -3.77 -17.48 27.42
C ASN A 74 -4.26 -16.04 27.72
N MET A 75 -4.57 -15.26 26.69
CA MET A 75 -5.20 -13.93 26.74
C MET A 75 -4.49 -12.94 27.68
N ASN A 76 -3.16 -12.92 27.66
CA ASN A 76 -2.32 -12.13 28.53
C ASN A 76 -1.50 -11.04 27.79
N ILE A 77 -2.05 -10.53 26.68
CA ILE A 77 -1.47 -9.41 25.94
C ILE A 77 -1.29 -8.17 26.83
N ARG A 78 -0.07 -7.64 26.84
CA ARG A 78 0.27 -6.38 27.51
C ARG A 78 0.07 -5.17 26.61
N GLY A 79 0.39 -5.28 25.33
CA GLY A 79 0.46 -4.12 24.44
C GLY A 79 0.66 -4.46 22.97
N ILE A 80 0.19 -3.56 22.10
CA ILE A 80 0.60 -3.52 20.69
C ILE A 80 1.23 -2.14 20.42
N THR A 81 2.40 -2.15 19.80
CA THR A 81 3.10 -0.94 19.38
C THR A 81 3.25 -0.92 17.87
N MET A 82 3.33 0.30 17.33
CA MET A 82 3.56 0.58 15.93
C MET A 82 4.82 1.45 15.81
N ALA A 83 5.75 1.04 14.95
CA ALA A 83 6.94 1.80 14.63
C ALA A 83 7.03 2.01 13.11
N THR A 84 7.10 3.27 12.69
CA THR A 84 7.39 3.61 11.29
C THR A 84 8.89 3.45 11.04
N LEU A 85 9.25 2.50 10.18
CA LEU A 85 10.63 2.21 9.79
C LEU A 85 11.09 3.07 8.61
N SER A 86 10.17 3.42 7.70
CA SER A 86 10.41 4.37 6.60
C SER A 86 9.11 5.05 6.17
N GLY A 87 9.23 6.23 5.58
CA GLY A 87 8.09 7.07 5.21
C GLY A 87 7.39 7.65 6.45
N ASP A 88 6.13 8.06 6.27
CA ASP A 88 5.33 8.65 7.33
C ASP A 88 3.83 8.46 7.11
N GLY A 89 3.07 8.64 8.19
CA GLY A 89 1.64 8.42 8.21
C GLY A 89 1.13 8.14 9.61
N TYR A 90 -0.12 7.72 9.70
CA TYR A 90 -0.74 7.32 10.95
C TYR A 90 -1.76 6.22 10.75
N LEU A 91 -1.93 5.40 11.78
CA LEU A 91 -3.02 4.45 11.87
C LEU A 91 -4.25 5.17 12.44
N GLN A 92 -5.43 4.84 11.94
CA GLN A 92 -6.69 5.31 12.47
C GLN A 92 -7.53 4.12 12.93
N TYR A 93 -8.06 4.24 14.14
CA TYR A 93 -9.09 3.36 14.68
C TYR A 93 -10.32 4.19 15.02
N ILE A 94 -11.42 3.95 14.32
CA ILE A 94 -12.63 4.80 14.42
C ILE A 94 -12.23 6.26 14.15
N ASP A 95 -12.23 7.13 15.17
CA ASP A 95 -11.86 8.55 15.05
C ASP A 95 -10.48 8.87 15.66
N GLN A 96 -9.82 7.88 16.25
CA GLN A 96 -8.54 8.07 16.93
C GLN A 96 -7.36 7.91 15.97
N LYS A 97 -6.50 8.92 15.93
CA LYS A 97 -5.22 8.91 15.24
C LYS A 97 -4.14 8.32 16.15
N ILE A 98 -3.43 7.32 15.65
CA ILE A 98 -2.40 6.56 16.37
C ILE A 98 -1.08 6.68 15.60
N THR A 99 -0.03 7.09 16.28
CA THR A 99 1.31 7.28 15.70
C THR A 99 2.38 6.39 16.31
N ASP A 100 2.13 5.82 17.48
CA ASP A 100 3.12 5.05 18.26
C ASP A 100 2.49 3.82 18.93
N THR A 101 1.52 4.01 19.83
CA THR A 101 0.97 2.94 20.66
C THR A 101 -0.49 2.72 20.29
N ILE A 102 -0.84 1.50 19.93
CA ILE A 102 -2.24 1.12 19.75
C ILE A 102 -2.78 0.85 21.15
N ALA A 103 -3.63 1.76 21.66
CA ALA A 103 -4.31 1.54 22.93
C ALA A 103 -5.11 0.24 22.81
N VAL A 104 -4.74 -0.75 23.62
CA VAL A 104 -5.27 -2.11 23.53
C VAL A 104 -6.72 -2.11 24.00
N THR A 105 -7.62 -1.96 23.03
CA THR A 105 -8.91 -2.64 23.04
C THR A 105 -8.86 -3.62 21.87
N ILE A 106 -8.17 -4.75 22.05
CA ILE A 106 -8.36 -5.87 21.13
C ILE A 106 -9.77 -6.37 21.40
N PRO A 107 -10.69 -6.37 20.42
CA PRO A 107 -12.01 -6.95 20.61
C PRO A 107 -11.85 -8.42 21.03
N GLU A 108 -12.83 -9.00 21.73
CA GLU A 108 -12.78 -10.42 22.12
C GLU A 108 -12.53 -11.37 20.93
N SER A 109 -12.78 -10.91 19.69
CA SER A 109 -12.48 -11.62 18.45
C SER A 109 -11.00 -11.71 18.08
N GLY A 110 -10.09 -10.99 18.76
CA GLY A 110 -8.67 -10.91 18.37
C GLY A 110 -8.41 -9.99 17.17
N GLU A 111 -9.44 -9.42 16.54
CA GLU A 111 -9.30 -8.66 15.29
C GLU A 111 -9.69 -7.19 15.46
N GLY A 112 -8.80 -6.28 15.06
CA GLY A 112 -9.08 -4.85 14.96
C GLY A 112 -9.07 -4.35 13.51
N ILE A 113 -10.07 -3.54 13.16
CA ILE A 113 -10.24 -2.94 11.83
C ILE A 113 -9.67 -1.52 11.85
N TYR A 114 -8.63 -1.28 11.06
CA TYR A 114 -7.93 0.00 11.00
C TYR A 114 -7.84 0.55 9.59
N ARG A 115 -7.48 1.83 9.48
CA ARG A 115 -7.02 2.45 8.23
C ARG A 115 -5.67 3.07 8.46
N TYR A 116 -4.72 2.83 7.57
CA TYR A 116 -3.45 3.54 7.58
C TYR A 116 -3.45 4.65 6.54
N TYR A 117 -3.15 5.87 6.98
CA TYR A 117 -3.08 7.08 6.15
C TYR A 117 -1.62 7.50 5.98
N PRO A 118 -0.99 7.24 4.83
CA PRO A 118 0.34 7.79 4.55
C PRO A 118 0.27 9.31 4.37
N ALA A 119 1.32 10.03 4.78
CA ALA A 119 1.35 11.49 4.64
C ALA A 119 2.05 11.97 3.36
N HIS A 120 3.05 11.23 2.87
CA HIS A 120 3.77 11.53 1.63
C HIS A 120 3.89 10.32 0.70
N THR A 121 4.22 10.59 -0.57
CA THR A 121 4.55 9.56 -1.57
C THR A 121 5.90 8.91 -1.28
N GLY A 122 6.10 7.70 -1.81
CA GLY A 122 7.30 6.90 -1.62
C GLY A 122 7.02 5.58 -0.89
N ALA A 123 8.09 4.91 -0.49
CA ALA A 123 8.01 3.64 0.22
C ALA A 123 7.73 3.88 1.72
N VAL A 124 6.60 3.37 2.20
CA VAL A 124 6.24 3.38 3.61
C VAL A 124 6.41 1.98 4.18
N LYS A 125 7.09 1.86 5.32
CA LYS A 125 7.26 0.59 6.04
C LYS A 125 6.92 0.78 7.51
N VAL A 126 5.96 0.00 8.00
CA VAL A 126 5.46 0.07 9.37
C VAL A 126 5.56 -1.30 10.02
N LYS A 127 6.15 -1.37 11.20
CA LYS A 127 6.25 -2.58 12.02
C LYS A 127 5.23 -2.51 13.15
N PHE A 128 4.42 -3.54 13.27
CA PHE A 128 3.53 -3.77 14.41
C PHE A 128 4.16 -4.84 15.29
N THR A 129 4.23 -4.60 16.61
CA THR A 129 4.79 -5.54 17.57
C THR A 129 3.78 -5.77 18.68
N VAL A 130 3.38 -7.03 18.87
CA VAL A 130 2.58 -7.46 20.02
C VAL A 130 3.52 -7.90 21.14
N THR A 131 3.16 -7.62 22.39
CA THR A 131 3.93 -8.01 23.58
C THR A 131 2.97 -8.55 24.63
N ASP A 132 3.30 -9.70 25.21
CA ASP A 132 2.57 -10.26 26.34
C ASP A 132 3.05 -9.69 27.69
N VAL A 133 2.39 -10.07 28.79
CA VAL A 133 2.78 -9.67 30.16
C VAL A 133 4.13 -10.24 30.62
N PHE A 134 4.61 -11.33 30.01
CA PHE A 134 5.89 -11.97 30.30
C PHE A 134 7.04 -11.45 29.42
N GLY A 135 6.75 -10.53 28.49
CA GLY A 135 7.69 -9.90 27.57
C GLY A 135 8.01 -10.69 26.30
N LEU A 136 7.30 -11.78 25.99
CA LEU A 136 7.41 -12.40 24.67
C LEU A 136 6.72 -11.53 23.63
N GLN A 137 7.24 -11.58 22.40
CA GLN A 137 6.83 -10.70 21.33
C GLN A 137 6.73 -11.46 20.01
N ASP A 138 5.83 -10.98 19.18
CA ASP A 138 5.81 -11.26 17.75
C ASP A 138 5.63 -9.95 16.98
N ALA A 139 6.02 -9.94 15.71
CA ALA A 139 5.95 -8.75 14.90
C ALA A 139 5.60 -9.01 13.44
N SER A 140 4.84 -8.07 12.89
CA SER A 140 4.42 -8.07 11.49
C SER A 140 4.67 -6.72 10.84
N THR A 141 4.83 -6.72 9.52
CA THR A 141 5.24 -5.54 8.77
C THR A 141 4.25 -5.23 7.65
N MET A 142 3.87 -3.96 7.53
CA MET A 142 3.18 -3.43 6.37
C MET A 142 4.17 -2.65 5.50
N GLN A 143 4.16 -2.90 4.19
CA GLN A 143 4.97 -2.22 3.18
C GLN A 143 4.04 -1.64 2.11
N LEU A 144 4.06 -0.32 1.93
CA LEU A 144 3.24 0.37 0.95
C LEU A 144 4.11 1.10 -0.06
N TYR A 145 3.71 1.04 -1.32
CA TYR A 145 4.16 1.98 -2.35
C TYR A 145 3.12 3.09 -2.51
N VAL A 146 3.44 4.29 -2.05
CA VAL A 146 2.54 5.45 -2.08
C VAL A 146 2.88 6.34 -3.26
N PHE A 147 1.90 6.66 -4.10
CA PHE A 147 2.11 7.43 -5.32
C PHE A 147 0.95 8.41 -5.57
N ASN A 148 1.14 9.38 -6.47
CA ASN A 148 0.09 10.35 -6.83
C ASN A 148 -0.57 10.01 -8.16
N ASN A 149 0.20 9.58 -9.16
CA ASN A 149 -0.32 9.22 -10.46
C ASN A 149 0.67 8.29 -11.16
N LEU A 150 0.18 7.39 -12.01
CA LEU A 150 1.01 6.65 -12.96
C LEU A 150 0.66 7.11 -14.37
N PRO A 151 1.64 7.55 -15.19
CA PRO A 151 1.36 7.98 -16.55
C PRO A 151 0.63 6.89 -17.35
N PRO A 152 -0.33 7.26 -18.21
CA PRO A 152 -1.10 6.29 -18.96
C PRO A 152 -0.24 5.65 -20.06
N VAL A 153 -0.73 4.53 -20.58
CA VAL A 153 -0.10 3.78 -21.67
C VAL A 153 -0.93 3.92 -22.93
N ALA A 154 -0.35 4.54 -23.97
CA ALA A 154 -0.96 4.63 -25.28
C ALA A 154 -0.87 3.30 -26.02
N ALA A 155 -1.94 2.95 -26.74
CA ALA A 155 -1.96 1.91 -27.77
C ALA A 155 -2.71 2.46 -28.98
N LEU A 156 -2.16 2.26 -30.18
CA LEU A 156 -2.67 2.84 -31.41
C LEU A 156 -2.72 1.77 -32.51
N GLU A 157 -3.85 1.70 -33.20
CA GLU A 157 -4.00 1.00 -34.46
C GLU A 157 -4.41 1.98 -35.56
N VAL A 158 -3.94 1.74 -36.78
CA VAL A 158 -4.31 2.52 -37.97
C VAL A 158 -4.78 1.56 -39.04
N ARG A 159 -6.03 1.71 -39.49
CA ARG A 159 -6.62 0.86 -40.55
C ARG A 159 -7.25 1.74 -41.63
N TYR A 160 -7.17 1.26 -42.87
CA TYR A 160 -7.84 1.88 -44.00
C TYR A 160 -9.36 1.80 -43.84
N LEU A 161 -10.06 2.88 -44.19
CA LEU A 161 -11.52 2.94 -44.23
C LEU A 161 -12.04 3.07 -45.66
N GLY A 162 -11.62 4.11 -46.39
CA GLY A 162 -12.03 4.31 -47.78
C GLY A 162 -13.51 4.64 -48.01
N VAL A 163 -14.24 5.13 -47.00
CA VAL A 163 -15.70 5.35 -47.07
C VAL A 163 -16.01 6.73 -47.62
N ALA A 164 -15.41 7.77 -47.04
CA ALA A 164 -15.59 9.17 -47.42
C ALA A 164 -14.60 9.63 -48.50
N ASP A 165 -13.39 9.05 -48.52
CA ASP A 165 -12.31 9.38 -49.46
C ASP A 165 -11.36 8.18 -49.65
N ARG A 166 -10.69 8.07 -50.80
CA ARG A 166 -9.69 7.02 -51.10
C ARG A 166 -8.47 7.02 -50.16
N TYR A 167 -8.24 8.10 -49.43
CA TYR A 167 -7.17 8.23 -48.45
C TYR A 167 -7.70 8.31 -47.01
N GLU A 168 -8.94 7.85 -46.78
CA GLU A 168 -9.53 7.79 -45.44
C GLU A 168 -9.03 6.57 -44.66
N TYR A 169 -8.52 6.84 -43.45
CA TYR A 169 -8.11 5.87 -42.45
C TYR A 169 -8.80 6.19 -41.13
N ILE A 170 -8.81 5.23 -40.21
CA ILE A 170 -9.23 5.43 -38.83
C ILE A 170 -8.04 5.18 -37.92
N PHE A 171 -7.77 6.16 -37.07
CA PHE A 171 -6.85 6.03 -35.96
C PHE A 171 -7.65 5.56 -34.75
N ASP A 172 -7.25 4.44 -34.18
CA ASP A 172 -7.96 3.78 -33.09
C ASP A 172 -7.05 3.66 -31.88
N GLY A 173 -7.32 4.48 -30.87
CA GLY A 173 -6.62 4.52 -29.60
C GLY A 173 -7.20 3.59 -28.53
N SER A 174 -8.21 2.77 -28.83
CA SER A 174 -9.06 2.12 -27.82
C SER A 174 -8.35 1.10 -26.93
N GLY A 175 -7.18 0.59 -27.35
CA GLY A 175 -6.31 -0.24 -26.52
C GLY A 175 -5.54 0.52 -25.43
N SER A 176 -5.60 1.86 -25.42
CA SER A 176 -4.92 2.68 -24.41
C SER A 176 -5.55 2.50 -23.04
N TYR A 177 -4.75 2.57 -21.99
CA TYR A 177 -5.23 2.39 -20.62
C TYR A 177 -4.45 3.22 -19.61
N ASP A 178 -5.12 3.55 -18.52
CA ASP A 178 -4.49 4.14 -17.35
C ASP A 178 -3.87 3.04 -16.48
N ALA A 179 -2.61 3.21 -16.11
CA ALA A 179 -1.85 2.24 -15.34
C ALA A 179 -2.36 2.12 -13.88
N ASP A 180 -2.99 3.16 -13.34
CA ASP A 180 -3.57 3.17 -12.00
C ASP A 180 -5.09 3.06 -11.98
N ARG A 181 -5.71 2.46 -13.00
CA ARG A 181 -7.18 2.24 -13.08
C ARG A 181 -7.81 1.60 -11.84
N SER A 182 -7.10 0.74 -11.12
CA SER A 182 -7.57 0.15 -9.84
C SER A 182 -7.70 1.17 -8.70
N PHE A 183 -7.09 2.35 -8.87
CA PHE A 183 -7.13 3.52 -8.02
C PHE A 183 -7.91 4.69 -8.67
N GLY A 184 -8.77 4.37 -9.65
CA GLY A 184 -9.68 5.32 -10.29
C GLY A 184 -9.10 6.10 -11.48
N GLY A 185 -7.93 5.73 -11.99
CA GLY A 185 -7.37 6.26 -13.22
C GLY A 185 -8.19 5.93 -14.47
N VAL A 186 -8.36 6.90 -15.36
CA VAL A 186 -9.04 6.78 -16.66
C VAL A 186 -8.40 7.68 -17.70
N ILE A 187 -8.43 7.27 -18.96
CA ILE A 187 -8.03 8.12 -20.08
C ILE A 187 -9.06 9.24 -20.28
N SER A 188 -8.61 10.49 -20.24
CA SER A 188 -9.42 11.69 -20.44
C SER A 188 -9.39 12.21 -21.89
N SER A 189 -8.26 12.07 -22.60
CA SER A 189 -8.17 12.44 -24.02
C SER A 189 -7.12 11.65 -24.81
N TYR A 190 -7.31 11.64 -26.13
CA TYR A 190 -6.45 11.03 -27.14
C TYR A 190 -5.94 12.12 -28.07
N ILE A 191 -4.62 12.23 -28.23
CA ILE A 191 -3.95 13.24 -29.04
C ILE A 191 -3.23 12.56 -30.19
N PHE A 192 -3.75 12.74 -31.40
CA PHE A 192 -3.21 12.12 -32.61
C PHE A 192 -2.30 13.09 -33.35
N TYR A 193 -1.20 12.54 -33.87
CA TYR A 193 -0.23 13.28 -34.67
C TYR A 193 0.02 12.61 -36.01
N VAL A 194 0.20 13.43 -37.04
CA VAL A 194 0.69 13.01 -38.36
C VAL A 194 1.93 13.84 -38.68
N ASN A 195 3.06 13.19 -38.96
CA ASN A 195 4.35 13.83 -39.23
C ASN A 195 4.73 14.91 -38.19
N ASN A 196 4.53 14.58 -36.90
CA ASN A 196 4.77 15.45 -35.73
C ASN A 196 3.86 16.69 -35.62
N VAL A 197 2.79 16.77 -36.41
CA VAL A 197 1.78 17.82 -36.30
C VAL A 197 0.57 17.25 -35.58
N LYS A 198 0.09 17.93 -34.53
CA LYS A 198 -1.17 17.55 -33.85
C LYS A 198 -2.33 17.73 -34.84
N VAL A 199 -3.01 16.64 -35.16
CA VAL A 199 -4.16 16.66 -36.09
C VAL A 199 -5.49 16.60 -35.37
N ALA A 200 -5.54 16.00 -34.17
CA ALA A 200 -6.76 15.88 -33.38
C ALA A 200 -6.45 15.73 -31.89
N GLU A 201 -7.40 16.16 -31.06
CA GLU A 201 -7.47 15.89 -29.64
C GLU A 201 -8.93 15.60 -29.27
N THR A 202 -9.23 14.37 -28.86
CA THR A 202 -10.61 13.86 -28.70
C THR A 202 -10.79 13.14 -27.37
N THR A 203 -12.03 13.06 -26.88
CA THR A 203 -12.38 12.22 -25.72
C THR A 203 -12.76 10.80 -26.11
N THR A 204 -13.02 10.55 -27.39
CA THR A 204 -13.26 9.21 -27.96
C THR A 204 -11.98 8.65 -28.58
N PRO A 205 -11.73 7.34 -28.47
CA PRO A 205 -10.51 6.72 -28.99
C PRO A 205 -10.45 6.62 -30.52
N ALA A 206 -11.59 6.78 -31.21
CA ALA A 206 -11.70 6.64 -32.66
C ALA A 206 -11.64 8.01 -33.34
N ASN A 207 -10.69 8.22 -34.25
CA ASN A 207 -10.54 9.44 -35.04
C ASN A 207 -10.36 9.14 -36.54
N PRO A 208 -11.42 9.26 -37.37
CA PRO A 208 -11.30 9.20 -38.82
C PRO A 208 -10.38 10.32 -39.33
N TYR A 209 -9.51 10.01 -40.28
CA TYR A 209 -8.56 10.96 -40.84
C TYR A 209 -8.33 10.69 -42.33
N ILE A 210 -8.38 11.75 -43.14
CA ILE A 210 -8.14 11.69 -44.59
C ILE A 210 -6.77 12.31 -44.87
N PHE A 211 -5.85 11.53 -45.44
CA PHE A 211 -4.56 12.04 -45.89
C PHE A 211 -4.73 12.86 -47.17
N SER A 212 -3.89 13.90 -47.35
CA SER A 212 -4.00 14.79 -48.51
C SER A 212 -3.56 14.14 -49.83
N SER A 213 -2.71 13.12 -49.77
CA SER A 213 -2.17 12.42 -50.95
C SER A 213 -1.68 11.02 -50.59
N ALA A 214 -1.42 10.19 -51.60
CA ALA A 214 -0.62 8.99 -51.43
C ALA A 214 0.79 9.36 -50.92
N GLY A 215 1.38 8.51 -50.09
CA GLY A 215 2.67 8.79 -49.45
C GLY A 215 2.93 7.92 -48.24
N THR A 216 4.06 8.17 -47.58
CA THR A 216 4.43 7.52 -46.31
C THR A 216 4.32 8.52 -45.17
N TYR A 217 3.58 8.17 -44.13
CA TYR A 217 3.26 9.05 -43.01
C TYR A 217 3.68 8.43 -41.68
N THR A 218 4.20 9.25 -40.77
CA THR A 218 4.38 8.84 -39.36
C THR A 218 3.12 9.19 -38.60
N VAL A 219 2.46 8.19 -38.03
CA VAL A 219 1.27 8.38 -37.17
C VAL A 219 1.64 8.07 -35.73
N LYS A 220 1.26 8.97 -34.82
CA LYS A 220 1.54 8.85 -33.39
C LYS A 220 0.33 9.13 -32.53
N LEU A 221 0.37 8.60 -31.31
CA LEU A 221 -0.62 8.84 -30.28
C LEU A 221 0.06 9.20 -28.96
N GLN A 222 -0.47 10.21 -28.28
CA GLN A 222 -0.36 10.37 -26.84
C GLN A 222 -1.75 10.30 -26.23
N VAL A 223 -1.87 9.76 -25.02
CA VAL A 223 -3.11 9.81 -24.25
C VAL A 223 -2.88 10.57 -22.96
N LYS A 224 -3.92 11.25 -22.49
CA LYS A 224 -3.93 12.00 -21.24
C LYS A 224 -4.84 11.31 -20.24
N ASP A 225 -4.44 11.22 -18.98
CA ASP A 225 -5.29 10.68 -17.92
C ASP A 225 -6.16 11.77 -17.25
N ASN A 226 -6.97 11.37 -16.26
CA ASN A 226 -7.80 12.27 -15.47
C ASN A 226 -7.05 13.05 -14.39
N ASP A 227 -5.76 12.77 -14.18
CA ASP A 227 -4.88 13.50 -13.26
C ASP A 227 -4.06 14.58 -14.01
N GLY A 228 -4.08 14.52 -15.34
CA GLY A 228 -3.53 15.53 -16.25
C GLY A 228 -2.22 15.13 -16.92
N ASP A 229 -1.68 13.95 -16.65
CA ASP A 229 -0.40 13.50 -17.19
C ASP A 229 -0.57 12.87 -18.57
N LEU A 230 0.48 13.02 -19.39
CA LEU A 230 0.54 12.45 -20.73
C LEU A 230 1.31 11.13 -20.72
N SER A 231 0.87 10.20 -21.55
CA SER A 231 1.66 9.01 -21.90
C SER A 231 2.96 9.41 -22.61
N LYS A 232 3.91 8.48 -22.61
CA LYS A 232 4.96 8.51 -23.64
C LYS A 232 4.31 8.52 -25.02
N GLU A 233 4.93 9.22 -25.95
CA GLU A 233 4.49 9.22 -27.35
C GLU A 233 4.69 7.83 -27.96
N LEU A 234 3.61 7.24 -28.45
CA LEU A 234 3.63 6.00 -29.22
C LEU A 234 3.70 6.35 -30.71
N SER A 235 4.75 5.91 -31.39
CA SER A 235 4.87 6.02 -32.84
C SER A 235 4.77 4.64 -33.47
N LEU A 236 3.91 4.48 -34.47
CA LEU A 236 3.88 3.26 -35.27
C LEU A 236 5.01 3.26 -36.33
N PRO A 237 5.30 2.09 -36.92
CA PRO A 237 6.00 2.04 -38.21
C PRO A 237 5.31 2.93 -39.25
N PRO A 238 6.03 3.46 -40.25
CA PRO A 238 5.44 4.36 -41.23
C PRO A 238 4.24 3.73 -41.96
N VAL A 239 3.14 4.48 -42.03
CA VAL A 239 1.91 4.08 -42.72
C VAL A 239 2.03 4.48 -44.18
N VAL A 240 1.88 3.51 -45.08
CA VAL A 240 1.90 3.73 -46.53
C VAL A 240 0.47 3.91 -47.03
N VAL A 241 0.16 5.10 -47.53
CA VAL A 241 -1.14 5.48 -48.10
C VAL A 241 -1.05 5.40 -49.63
N GLN A 242 -2.01 4.75 -50.28
CA GLN A 242 -2.06 4.51 -51.74
C GLN A 242 -3.44 4.86 -52.30
#